data_AF-A0A0Q6C6V1-F1
#
_entry.id   AF-A0A0Q6C6V1-F1
#
_cell.length_a   1.000
_cell.length_b   1.000
_cell.length_c   1.000
_cell.angle_alpha   90.00
_cell.angle_beta   90.00
_cell.angle_gamma   90.00
#
_symmetry.space_group_name_H-M   'P 1'
#
loop_
_entity.id
_entity.type
_entity.pdbx_description
1 polymer ?
#
loop_
_entity_poly.entity_id
_entity_poly.type
_entity_poly.pdbx_seq_one_letter_code
_entity_poly.pdbx_strand_id
1 'polypeptide(L)' 'MALMMGALYDASRSANVDGDKSRKAAEEVADFQKQISEIRTDLADLKWMSGLLLAGVVTLVIRAFTT' A
#
# COMPACT_ATOMS: atom_id res chain seq x y z
N MET A 1 9.27 7.24 1.05
CA MET A 1 9.76 5.86 1.10
C MET A 1 11.26 5.79 1.39
N ALA A 2 12.11 6.52 0.65
CA ALA A 2 13.54 6.69 0.99
C ALA A 2 13.80 7.25 2.42
N LEU A 3 12.88 8.07 2.94
CA LEU A 3 12.96 8.62 4.30
C LEU A 3 12.89 7.55 5.41
N MET A 4 12.11 6.47 5.24
CA MET A 4 12.06 5.38 6.23
C MET A 4 13.33 4.53 6.20
N MET A 5 13.94 4.36 5.03
CA MET A 5 15.24 3.70 4.87
C MET A 5 16.36 4.50 5.52
N GLY A 6 16.38 5.82 5.29
CA GLY A 6 17.34 6.72 5.94
C GLY A 6 17.18 6.73 7.46
N ALA A 7 15.94 6.84 7.96
CA ALA A 7 15.68 6.83 9.40
C ALA A 7 16.03 5.48 10.07
N LEU A 8 15.76 4.35 9.40
CA LEU A 8 16.12 3.02 9.93
C LEU A 8 17.64 2.81 9.91
N TYR A 9 18.32 3.27 8.85
CA TYR A 9 19.78 3.22 8.75
C TYR A 9 20.46 4.10 9.80
N ASP A 10 20.01 5.35 9.97
CA ASP A 10 20.54 6.27 10.97
C ASP A 10 20.26 5.78 12.40
N ALA A 11 19.08 5.22 12.67
CA ALA A 11 18.77 4.62 13.96
C ALA A 11 19.68 3.41 14.25
N SER A 12 19.87 2.51 13.27
CA SER A 12 20.73 1.33 13.42
C SER A 12 22.20 1.72 13.60
N ARG A 13 22.66 2.76 12.88
CA ARG A 13 24.00 3.33 13.04
C ARG A 13 24.18 3.98 14.40
N SER A 14 23.19 4.72 14.90
CA SER A 14 23.21 5.33 16.24
C SER A 14 23.22 4.29 17.37
N ALA A 15 22.70 3.08 17.12
CA ALA A 15 22.76 1.94 18.02
C ALA A 15 24.06 1.11 17.91
N ASN A 16 25.06 1.60 17.15
CA ASN A 16 26.35 0.94 16.90
C ASN A 16 26.21 -0.46 16.25
N VAL A 17 25.12 -0.69 15.50
CA VAL A 17 24.90 -1.92 14.75
C VAL A 17 25.79 -1.93 13.51
N ASP A 18 26.36 -3.09 13.21
CA ASP A 18 27.21 -3.30 12.04
C ASP A 18 26.54 -2.82 10.73
N GLY A 19 27.31 -2.16 9.86
CA GLY A 19 26.79 -1.50 8.66
C GLY A 19 26.06 -2.45 7.71
N ASP A 20 26.53 -3.69 7.63
CA ASP A 20 25.89 -4.73 6.82
C ASP A 20 24.53 -5.18 7.37
N LYS A 21 24.37 -5.23 8.69
CA LYS A 21 23.08 -5.56 9.33
C LYS A 21 22.07 -4.43 9.16
N SER A 22 22.54 -3.18 9.26
CA SER A 22 21.71 -1.99 9.03
C SER A 22 21.22 -1.91 7.59
N ARG A 23 22.07 -2.28 6.62
CA ARG A 23 21.70 -2.33 5.20
C ARG A 23 20.68 -3.45 4.91
N LYS A 24 20.87 -4.65 5.48
CA LYS A 24 19.89 -5.74 5.34
C LYS A 24 18.52 -5.39 5.91
N ALA A 25 18.48 -4.80 7.11
CA ALA A 25 17.23 -4.35 7.72
C ALA A 25 16.53 -3.28 6.87
N ALA A 26 17.29 -2.38 6.25
CA ALA A 26 16.77 -1.45 5.28
C ALA A 26 16.19 -2.19 4.05
N GLU A 27 16.95 -3.08 3.42
CA GLU A 27 16.47 -3.85 2.25
C GLU A 27 15.17 -4.62 2.52
N GLU A 28 15.03 -5.30 3.67
CA GLU A 28 13.79 -6.02 4.02
C GLU A 28 12.59 -5.06 4.16
N VAL A 29 12.79 -3.90 4.78
CA VAL A 29 11.72 -2.90 4.95
C VAL A 29 11.38 -2.20 3.63
N ALA A 30 12.33 -2.10 2.70
CA ALA A 30 12.06 -1.62 1.34
C ALA A 30 11.20 -2.63 0.57
N ASP A 31 11.45 -3.93 0.73
CA ASP A 31 10.67 -4.98 0.09
C ASP A 31 9.22 -5.00 0.62
N PHE A 32 9.02 -4.86 1.94
CA PHE A 32 7.68 -4.69 2.50
C PHE A 32 6.97 -3.44 1.99
N GLN A 33 7.69 -2.33 1.79
CA GLN A 33 7.08 -1.12 1.21
C GLN A 33 6.61 -1.35 -0.22
N LYS A 34 7.36 -2.11 -1.03
CA LYS A 34 6.95 -2.47 -2.39
C LYS A 34 5.66 -3.28 -2.37
N GLN A 35 5.60 -4.34 -1.54
CA GLN A 35 4.40 -5.17 -1.39
C GLN A 35 3.19 -4.36 -0.91
N ILE A 36 3.38 -3.45 0.06
CA ILE A 36 2.31 -2.55 0.53
C ILE A 36 1.83 -1.60 -0.58
N SER A 37 2.75 -1.10 -1.40
CA SER A 37 2.40 -0.22 -2.52
C SER A 37 1.60 -0.96 -3.59
N GLU A 38 1.96 -2.20 -3.91
CA GLU A 38 1.21 -3.07 -4.83
C GLU A 38 -0.20 -3.32 -4.30
N ILE A 39 -0.33 -3.72 -3.02
CA ILE A 39 -1.64 -3.94 -2.37
C ILE A 39 -2.51 -2.68 -2.39
N ARG A 40 -1.92 -1.48 -2.19
CA ARG A 40 -2.68 -0.22 -2.25
C ARG A 40 -3.22 0.07 -3.65
N THR A 41 -2.45 -0.25 -4.69
CA THR A 41 -2.89 -0.12 -6.08
C THR A 41 -4.06 -1.07 -6.35
N ASP A 42 -3.91 -2.34 -5.99
CA ASP A 42 -4.97 -3.35 -6.16
C ASP A 42 -6.25 -2.98 -5.41
N LEU A 43 -6.11 -2.44 -4.19
CA LEU A 43 -7.25 -1.93 -3.41
C LEU A 43 -7.92 -0.72 -4.07
N ALA A 44 -7.15 0.16 -4.72
CA ALA A 44 -7.71 1.30 -5.43
C ALA A 44 -8.55 0.83 -6.62
N ASP A 45 -8.07 -0.14 -7.38
CA ASP A 45 -8.78 -0.74 -8.50
C ASP A 45 -10.05 -1.46 -8.04
N LEU A 46 -9.93 -2.27 -6.98
CA LEU A 46 -11.08 -2.98 -6.40
C LEU A 46 -12.15 -2.01 -5.88
N LYS A 47 -11.73 -0.88 -5.30
CA LYS A 47 -12.63 0.19 -4.84
C LYS A 47 -13.36 0.86 -6.01
N TRP A 48 -12.69 1.12 -7.13
CA TRP A 48 -13.33 1.66 -8.32
C TRP A 48 -14.32 0.67 -8.95
N MET A 49 -13.93 -0.60 -9.07
CA MET A 49 -14.81 -1.65 -9.60
C MET A 49 -16.05 -1.85 -8.74
N SER A 50 -15.89 -1.93 -7.41
CA SER A 50 -17.02 -2.05 -6.49
C SER A 50 -17.94 -0.82 -6.53
N GLY A 51 -17.38 0.39 -6.68
CA GLY A 51 -18.14 1.62 -6.88
C GLY A 51 -19.00 1.58 -8.15
N LEU A 52 -18.43 1.13 -9.27
CA LEU A 52 -19.17 0.97 -10.53
C LEU A 52 -20.26 -0.10 -10.43
N LEU A 53 -19.98 -1.23 -9.79
CA LEU A 53 -20.97 -2.28 -9.56
C LEU A 53 -22.14 -1.75 -8.70
N LEU A 54 -21.85 -1.05 -7.62
CA LEU A 54 -22.87 -0.42 -6.78
C LEU A 54 -23.71 0.59 -7.58
N ALA A 55 -23.08 1.46 -8.35
CA ALA A 55 -23.79 2.42 -9.20
C ALA A 55 -24.70 1.73 -10.23
N GLY A 56 -24.22 0.63 -10.83
CA GLY A 56 -25.00 -0.21 -11.75
C GLY A 56 -26.21 -0.85 -11.08
N VAL A 57 -26.03 -1.41 -9.87
CA VAL A 57 -27.13 -2.00 -9.08
C VAL A 57 -28.15 -0.93 -8.70
N VAL A 58 -27.71 0.23 -8.21
CA VAL A 58 -28.59 1.35 -7.88
C VAL A 58 -29.39 1.82 -9.10
N THR A 59 -28.74 1.90 -10.26
CA THR A 59 -29.41 2.26 -11.52
C THR A 59 -30.47 1.24 -11.91
N LEU A 60 -30.18 -0.05 -11.78
CA LEU A 60 -31.14 -1.13 -12.02
C LEU A 60 -32.34 -1.06 -11.07
N VAL A 61 -32.08 -0.84 -9.78
CA VAL A 61 -33.14 -0.69 -8.77
C VAL A 61 -34.02 0.51 -9.10
N ILE A 62 -33.44 1.68 -9.34
CA ILE A 62 -34.22 2.87 -9.74
C ILE A 62 -35.08 2.56 -10.97
N ARG A 63 -34.49 1.97 -12.02
CA ARG A 63 -35.24 1.62 -13.23
C ARG A 63 -36.38 0.63 -12.94
N ALA A 64 -36.18 -0.36 -12.08
CA ALA A 64 -37.17 -1.36 -11.75
C ALA A 64 -38.36 -0.81 -10.94
N PHE A 65 -38.13 0.20 -10.09
CA PHE A 65 -39.18 0.80 -9.25
C PHE A 65 -39.83 2.06 -9.86
N THR A 66 -39.22 2.65 -10.89
CA THR A 66 -39.74 3.88 -11.55
C THR A 66 -40.29 3.62 -12.96
N THR A 67 -40.33 2.36 -13.42
CA THR A 67 -41.00 1.89 -14.65
C THR A 67 -42.32 1.22 -14.31
#